data_AF-A0A832ZI43-F1
#
_entry.id   AF-A0A832ZI43-F1
#
_cell.length_a   1.000
_cell.length_b   1.000
_cell.length_c   1.000
_cell.angle_alpha   90.00
_cell.angle_beta   90.00
_cell.angle_gamma   90.00
#
_symmetry.space_group_name_H-M   'P 1'
#
loop_
_entity.id
_entity.type
_entity.pdbx_description
1 polymer ?
#
loop_
_entity_poly.entity_id
_entity_poly.type
_entity_poly.pdbx_seq_one_letter_code
_entity_poly.pdbx_strand_id
1 'polypeptide(L)'
;IKTLEDAKRAAKIIVEELGAKAAIVKGGHLKMNEAVDVLYYGGKFREYRAPFVEGCTHGTGCSFSAAIAANLAKGKGLEDAIKVAKEFITMGILYGARIGKGHCPVNQNAWIEIPAEKWRVYESLTKAVKELERIGDRILPYVPEDGMDFVYSLPRIYARETKDVAGVKGRIAGNTVKAVGGVEFGVSSHLARSVLKFMEFYPEIRSALNLRYSEKLIERAQKIGFKVSFYDRREEPEEAKAKEGATTPWDIETAMGEKPDIICHHREKEAMMLIFGESPEDVLRKLNNLLT
;
A
#
# COMPACT_ATOMS: atom_id res chain seq x y z
N ILE A 1 -17.69 23.69 -21.24
CA ILE A 1 -16.96 24.22 -20.06
C ILE A 1 -15.49 23.88 -20.25
N LYS A 2 -14.64 24.88 -20.49
CA LYS A 2 -13.21 24.73 -20.79
C LYS A 2 -12.29 25.34 -19.73
N THR A 3 -12.81 26.21 -18.87
CA THR A 3 -12.06 26.88 -17.80
C THR A 3 -12.78 26.79 -16.45
N LEU A 4 -12.08 27.15 -15.37
CA LEU A 4 -12.68 27.28 -14.04
C LEU A 4 -13.77 28.36 -14.01
N GLU A 5 -13.58 29.46 -14.74
CA GLU A 5 -14.56 30.54 -14.84
C GLU A 5 -15.81 30.11 -15.65
N ASP A 6 -15.64 29.27 -16.67
CA ASP A 6 -16.80 28.64 -17.34
C ASP A 6 -17.60 27.77 -16.36
N ALA A 7 -16.91 27.06 -15.46
CA ALA A 7 -17.57 26.19 -14.48
C ALA A 7 -18.34 27.00 -13.43
N LYS A 8 -17.75 28.10 -12.93
CA LYS A 8 -18.43 29.06 -12.04
C LYS A 8 -19.66 29.66 -12.72
N ARG A 9 -19.51 30.12 -13.97
CA ARG A 9 -20.63 30.68 -14.75
C ARG A 9 -21.76 29.66 -14.93
N ALA A 10 -21.43 28.43 -15.33
CA ALA A 10 -22.41 27.36 -15.48
C ALA A 10 -23.14 27.04 -14.16
N ALA A 11 -22.41 26.91 -13.06
CA ALA A 11 -23.01 26.64 -11.75
C ALA A 11 -23.98 27.76 -11.32
N LYS A 12 -23.60 29.02 -11.57
CA LYS A 12 -24.45 30.19 -11.28
C LYS A 12 -25.74 30.19 -12.10
N ILE A 13 -25.64 29.99 -13.41
CA ILE A 13 -26.81 29.91 -14.32
C ILE A 13 -27.78 28.82 -13.85
N ILE A 14 -27.27 27.63 -13.49
CA ILE A 14 -28.12 26.51 -13.03
C ILE A 14 -28.93 26.87 -11.78
N VAL A 15 -28.39 27.71 -10.89
CA VAL A 15 -29.07 28.10 -9.65
C VAL A 15 -29.97 29.32 -9.85
N GLU A 16 -29.43 30.41 -10.43
CA GLU A 16 -30.14 31.68 -10.49
C GLU A 16 -31.16 31.75 -11.62
N GLU A 17 -30.86 31.11 -12.77
CA GLU A 17 -31.72 31.18 -13.96
C GLU A 17 -32.59 29.93 -14.10
N LEU A 18 -32.07 28.75 -13.74
CA LEU A 18 -32.80 27.47 -13.88
C LEU A 18 -33.47 27.00 -12.57
N GLY A 19 -33.27 27.71 -11.46
CA GLY A 19 -34.00 27.52 -10.21
C GLY A 19 -33.53 26.35 -9.32
N ALA A 20 -32.37 25.75 -9.59
CA ALA A 20 -31.80 24.76 -8.67
C ALA A 20 -31.38 25.42 -7.36
N LYS A 21 -31.55 24.74 -6.22
CA LYS A 21 -31.09 25.27 -4.91
C LYS A 21 -29.56 25.39 -4.84
N ALA A 22 -28.85 24.46 -5.48
CA ALA A 22 -27.39 24.42 -5.53
C ALA A 22 -26.93 23.71 -6.80
N ALA A 23 -25.72 24.02 -7.28
CA ALA A 23 -25.11 23.35 -8.43
C ALA A 23 -23.63 23.06 -8.18
N ILE A 24 -23.19 21.82 -8.41
CA ILE A 24 -21.79 21.39 -8.37
C ILE A 24 -21.34 21.00 -9.77
N VAL A 25 -20.35 21.71 -10.30
CA VAL A 25 -19.77 21.46 -11.63
C VAL A 25 -18.40 20.82 -11.46
N LYS A 26 -18.25 19.59 -11.97
CA LYS A 26 -16.98 18.83 -11.85
C LYS A 26 -15.94 19.31 -12.86
N GLY A 27 -14.73 19.61 -12.40
CA GLY A 27 -13.65 20.12 -13.25
C GLY A 27 -12.64 19.07 -13.70
N GLY A 28 -12.85 17.78 -13.44
CA GLY A 28 -11.90 16.71 -13.78
C GLY A 28 -11.49 16.58 -15.27
N HIS A 29 -12.12 17.32 -16.18
CA HIS A 29 -11.76 17.39 -17.61
C HIS A 29 -10.89 18.61 -17.96
N LEU A 30 -10.74 19.54 -17.02
CA LEU A 30 -9.84 20.68 -17.13
C LEU A 30 -8.44 20.14 -16.89
N LYS A 31 -7.63 19.97 -17.96
CA LYS A 31 -6.27 19.40 -17.92
C LYS A 31 -5.33 20.22 -17.02
N MET A 32 -5.43 20.01 -15.71
CA MET A 32 -4.69 20.67 -14.66
C MET A 32 -4.06 19.61 -13.76
N ASN A 33 -3.05 20.01 -12.96
CA ASN A 33 -2.45 19.14 -11.94
C ASN A 33 -3.43 18.76 -10.81
N GLU A 34 -4.56 19.48 -10.71
CA GLU A 34 -5.61 19.27 -9.71
C GLU A 34 -6.98 19.11 -10.37
N ALA A 35 -7.83 18.26 -9.79
CA ALA A 35 -9.23 18.17 -10.15
C ALA A 35 -10.06 19.13 -9.27
N VAL A 36 -10.46 20.29 -9.82
CA VAL A 36 -11.20 21.33 -9.11
C VAL A 36 -12.70 21.26 -9.42
N ASP A 37 -13.54 20.98 -8.42
CA ASP A 37 -15.00 21.04 -8.58
C ASP A 37 -15.57 22.32 -7.94
N VAL A 38 -16.56 22.94 -8.59
CA VAL A 38 -17.10 24.24 -8.19
C VAL A 38 -18.55 24.11 -7.76
N LEU A 39 -18.84 24.40 -6.49
CA LEU A 39 -20.18 24.55 -5.94
C LEU A 39 -20.62 26.00 -6.04
N TYR A 40 -21.85 26.23 -6.47
CA TYR A 40 -22.59 27.46 -6.23
C TYR A 40 -23.80 27.17 -5.34
N TYR A 41 -23.86 27.82 -4.17
CA TYR A 41 -24.92 27.64 -3.18
C TYR A 41 -25.05 28.89 -2.30
N GLY A 42 -26.29 29.36 -2.08
CA GLY A 42 -26.55 30.51 -1.18
C GLY A 42 -25.86 31.81 -1.63
N GLY A 43 -25.74 32.04 -2.95
CA GLY A 43 -25.07 33.22 -3.49
C GLY A 43 -23.54 33.18 -3.44
N LYS A 44 -22.94 32.04 -3.06
CA LYS A 44 -21.49 31.90 -2.85
C LYS A 44 -20.92 30.76 -3.68
N PHE A 45 -19.67 30.94 -4.11
CA PHE A 45 -18.86 29.88 -4.72
C PHE A 45 -18.00 29.19 -3.67
N ARG A 46 -17.83 27.88 -3.82
CA ARG A 46 -16.83 27.09 -3.08
C ARG A 46 -16.16 26.09 -4.00
N GLU A 47 -14.85 25.96 -3.85
CA GLU A 47 -14.02 25.04 -4.65
C GLU A 47 -13.62 23.82 -3.83
N TYR A 48 -13.66 22.64 -4.45
CA TYR A 48 -13.22 21.37 -3.88
C TYR A 48 -12.08 20.82 -4.72
N ARG A 49 -10.88 20.80 -4.14
CA ARG A 49 -9.64 20.42 -4.82
C ARG A 49 -9.20 19.04 -4.34
N ALA A 50 -8.72 18.25 -5.29
CA ALA A 50 -7.99 17.01 -5.01
C ALA A 50 -6.88 16.86 -6.07
N PRO A 51 -5.80 16.13 -5.76
CA PRO A 51 -4.82 15.74 -6.77
C PRO A 51 -5.51 15.12 -7.98
N PHE A 52 -5.07 15.47 -9.18
CA PHE A 52 -5.51 14.74 -10.36
C PHE A 52 -4.93 13.32 -10.29
N VAL A 53 -5.79 12.31 -10.32
CA VAL A 53 -5.38 10.91 -10.34
C VAL A 53 -5.76 10.31 -11.68
N GLU A 54 -4.76 9.73 -12.35
CA GLU A 54 -5.02 8.90 -13.52
C GLU A 54 -5.59 7.56 -13.07
N GLY A 55 -6.65 7.09 -13.72
CA GLY A 55 -7.33 5.87 -13.32
C GLY A 55 -8.62 5.64 -14.08
N CYS A 56 -9.51 4.89 -13.45
CA CYS A 56 -10.77 4.49 -14.05
C CYS A 56 -11.84 5.55 -13.87
N THR A 57 -12.48 5.98 -14.95
CA THR A 57 -13.41 7.12 -14.94
C THR A 57 -14.85 6.74 -15.23
N HIS A 58 -15.11 5.49 -15.63
CA HIS A 58 -16.47 5.01 -15.86
C HIS A 58 -17.24 4.94 -14.54
N GLY A 59 -18.42 5.56 -14.50
CA GLY A 59 -19.23 5.65 -13.29
C GLY A 59 -18.86 6.79 -12.33
N THR A 60 -17.92 7.68 -12.68
CA THR A 60 -17.55 8.82 -11.82
C THR A 60 -18.67 9.83 -11.59
N GLY A 61 -19.59 10.00 -12.55
CA GLY A 61 -20.79 10.81 -12.38
C GLY A 61 -21.71 10.23 -11.32
N CYS A 62 -22.22 9.03 -11.60
CA CYS A 62 -23.19 8.33 -10.75
C CYS A 62 -22.66 8.10 -9.33
N SER A 63 -21.40 7.68 -9.19
CA SER A 63 -20.82 7.39 -7.88
C SER A 63 -20.62 8.66 -7.05
N PHE A 64 -20.25 9.78 -7.68
CA PHE A 64 -20.11 11.06 -6.99
C PHE A 64 -21.46 11.62 -6.54
N SER A 65 -22.48 11.64 -7.41
CA SER A 65 -23.81 12.12 -7.04
C SER A 65 -24.49 11.22 -5.99
N ALA A 66 -24.34 9.90 -6.11
CA ALA A 66 -24.84 8.95 -5.11
C ALA A 66 -24.16 9.15 -3.75
N ALA A 67 -22.85 9.40 -3.72
CA ALA A 67 -22.13 9.69 -2.48
C ALA A 67 -22.61 11.00 -1.82
N ILE A 68 -22.89 12.05 -2.60
CA ILE A 68 -23.49 13.29 -2.06
C ILE A 68 -24.86 12.99 -1.46
N ALA A 69 -25.74 12.33 -2.21
CA ALA A 69 -27.09 12.01 -1.76
C ALA A 69 -27.09 11.17 -0.48
N ALA A 70 -26.24 10.14 -0.40
CA ALA A 70 -26.09 9.30 0.78
C ALA A 70 -25.59 10.10 1.99
N ASN A 71 -24.62 10.99 1.82
CA ASN A 71 -24.09 11.80 2.91
C ASN A 71 -25.10 12.85 3.42
N LEU A 72 -25.89 13.45 2.52
CA LEU A 72 -27.01 14.30 2.89
C LEU A 72 -28.06 13.52 3.69
N ALA A 73 -28.40 12.30 3.26
CA ALA A 73 -29.34 11.43 3.97
C ALA A 73 -28.82 11.02 5.37
N LYS A 74 -27.49 10.95 5.55
CA LYS A 74 -26.83 10.75 6.86
C LYS A 74 -26.79 12.00 7.73
N GLY A 75 -27.42 13.10 7.32
CA GLY A 75 -27.52 14.35 8.07
C GLY A 75 -26.32 15.29 7.92
N LYS A 76 -25.39 15.05 7.00
CA LYS A 76 -24.30 16.01 6.73
C LYS A 76 -24.84 17.24 6.01
N GLY A 77 -24.23 18.39 6.27
CA GLY A 77 -24.42 19.59 5.46
C GLY A 77 -23.96 19.37 4.02
N LEU A 78 -24.50 20.14 3.07
CA LEU A 78 -24.20 20.01 1.63
C LEU A 78 -22.70 20.08 1.33
N GLU A 79 -22.00 21.01 1.97
CA GLU A 79 -20.57 21.24 1.72
C GLU A 79 -19.72 20.06 2.23
N ASP A 80 -20.06 19.50 3.40
CA ASP A 80 -19.41 18.31 3.93
C ASP A 80 -19.74 17.06 3.11
N ALA A 81 -20.98 16.94 2.62
CA ALA A 81 -21.39 15.84 1.76
C ALA A 81 -20.59 15.82 0.44
N ILE A 82 -20.37 17.00 -0.16
CA ILE A 82 -19.55 17.15 -1.37
C ILE A 82 -18.09 16.86 -1.08
N LYS A 83 -17.54 17.32 0.06
CA LYS A 83 -16.17 17.02 0.46
C LYS A 83 -15.94 15.51 0.56
N VAL A 84 -16.81 14.78 1.27
CA VAL A 84 -16.72 13.32 1.39
C VAL A 84 -16.87 12.65 0.03
N ALA A 85 -17.82 13.10 -0.80
CA ALA A 85 -18.01 12.54 -2.14
C ALA A 85 -16.77 12.75 -3.05
N LYS A 86 -16.06 13.87 -2.89
CA LYS A 86 -14.82 14.15 -3.62
C LYS A 86 -13.71 13.17 -3.24
N GLU A 87 -13.48 12.97 -1.94
CA GLU A 87 -12.50 12.00 -1.44
C GLU A 87 -12.86 10.58 -1.89
N PHE A 88 -14.14 10.22 -1.76
CA PHE A 88 -14.70 8.94 -2.19
C PHE A 88 -14.43 8.66 -3.66
N ILE A 89 -14.77 9.59 -4.55
CA ILE A 89 -14.59 9.38 -5.98
C ILE A 89 -13.11 9.38 -6.37
N THR A 90 -12.28 10.22 -5.75
CA THR A 90 -10.83 10.22 -6.01
C THR A 90 -10.22 8.87 -5.66
N MET A 91 -10.57 8.27 -4.52
CA MET A 91 -10.13 6.91 -4.19
C MET A 91 -10.69 5.87 -5.16
N GLY A 92 -11.96 5.97 -5.54
CA GLY A 92 -12.56 5.04 -6.49
C GLY A 92 -11.95 5.10 -7.88
N ILE A 93 -11.50 6.28 -8.34
CA ILE A 93 -10.76 6.43 -9.60
C ILE A 93 -9.38 5.77 -9.47
N LEU A 94 -8.66 6.09 -8.38
CA LEU A 94 -7.31 5.62 -8.14
C LEU A 94 -7.24 4.09 -8.10
N TYR A 95 -8.18 3.45 -7.39
CA TYR A 95 -8.23 1.99 -7.20
C TYR A 95 -9.23 1.28 -8.10
N GLY A 96 -9.62 1.91 -9.21
CA GLY A 96 -10.57 1.34 -10.17
C GLY A 96 -10.11 0.01 -10.77
N ALA A 97 -11.08 -0.79 -11.20
CA ALA A 97 -10.84 -2.17 -11.63
C ALA A 97 -10.70 -2.24 -13.15
N ARG A 98 -9.51 -2.58 -13.66
CA ARG A 98 -9.26 -2.78 -15.10
C ARG A 98 -9.80 -4.13 -15.57
N ILE A 99 -11.11 -4.21 -15.76
CA ILE A 99 -11.82 -5.42 -16.20
C ILE A 99 -12.21 -5.29 -17.68
N GLY A 100 -11.90 -6.32 -18.46
CA GLY A 100 -12.19 -6.35 -19.90
C GLY A 100 -11.33 -5.37 -20.72
N LYS A 101 -11.82 -5.02 -21.92
CA LYS A 101 -11.09 -4.17 -22.89
C LYS A 101 -11.65 -2.73 -23.01
N GLY A 102 -12.71 -2.40 -22.27
CA GLY A 102 -13.40 -1.10 -22.35
C GLY A 102 -12.90 -0.08 -21.32
N HIS A 103 -13.65 1.02 -21.16
CA HIS A 103 -13.39 1.97 -20.08
C HIS A 103 -13.59 1.30 -18.72
N CYS A 104 -12.54 1.30 -17.90
CA CYS A 104 -12.61 0.64 -16.61
C CYS A 104 -13.51 1.40 -15.62
N PRO A 105 -14.30 0.69 -14.78
CA PRO A 105 -15.12 1.27 -13.71
C PRO A 105 -14.29 1.74 -12.52
N VAL A 106 -14.79 2.78 -11.84
CA VAL A 106 -14.33 3.16 -10.51
C VAL A 106 -14.58 2.04 -9.49
N ASN A 107 -13.76 1.96 -8.45
CA ASN A 107 -13.93 1.04 -7.34
C ASN A 107 -14.61 1.74 -6.15
N GLN A 108 -15.93 1.57 -6.01
CA GLN A 108 -16.68 2.14 -4.90
C GLN A 108 -16.29 1.51 -3.55
N ASN A 109 -15.88 0.25 -3.56
CA ASN A 109 -15.54 -0.49 -2.35
C ASN A 109 -14.22 -0.04 -1.72
N ALA A 110 -13.31 0.58 -2.48
CA ALA A 110 -12.05 1.09 -1.95
C ALA A 110 -12.23 1.98 -0.70
N TRP A 111 -13.34 2.71 -0.62
CA TRP A 111 -13.70 3.54 0.55
C TRP A 111 -13.83 2.77 1.86
N ILE A 112 -14.30 1.52 1.79
CA ILE A 112 -14.55 0.67 2.97
C ILE A 112 -13.49 -0.44 3.10
N GLU A 113 -13.00 -0.97 1.99
CA GLU A 113 -12.05 -2.09 1.99
C GLU A 113 -10.66 -1.67 2.46
N ILE A 114 -10.14 -0.51 2.02
CA ILE A 114 -8.79 -0.08 2.43
C ILE A 114 -8.69 0.10 3.96
N PRO A 115 -9.60 0.81 4.65
CA PRO A 115 -9.58 0.88 6.10
C PRO A 115 -9.72 -0.49 6.78
N ALA A 116 -10.59 -1.37 6.27
CA ALA A 116 -10.78 -2.70 6.82
C ALA A 116 -9.52 -3.57 6.68
N GLU A 117 -8.88 -3.55 5.51
CA GLU A 117 -7.62 -4.24 5.26
C GLU A 117 -6.47 -3.67 6.09
N LYS A 118 -6.41 -2.35 6.31
CA LYS A 118 -5.44 -1.74 7.23
C LYS A 118 -5.58 -2.29 8.64
N TRP A 119 -6.81 -2.46 9.12
CA TRP A 119 -7.05 -3.06 10.43
C TRP A 119 -6.64 -4.53 10.49
N ARG A 120 -7.00 -5.34 9.48
CA ARG A 120 -6.61 -6.76 9.39
C ARG A 120 -5.09 -6.92 9.38
N VAL A 121 -4.39 -6.10 8.59
CA VAL A 121 -2.93 -6.08 8.52
C VAL A 121 -2.32 -5.71 9.87
N TYR A 122 -2.80 -4.63 10.49
CA TYR A 122 -2.33 -4.20 11.81
C TYR A 122 -2.52 -5.29 12.87
N GLU A 123 -3.71 -5.89 12.94
CA GLU A 123 -4.05 -6.89 13.93
C GLU A 123 -3.20 -8.16 13.76
N SER A 124 -3.12 -8.70 12.54
CA SER A 124 -2.34 -9.92 12.24
C SER A 124 -0.85 -9.71 12.52
N LEU A 125 -0.26 -8.61 12.03
CA LEU A 125 1.14 -8.34 12.27
C LEU A 125 1.43 -8.11 13.76
N THR A 126 0.54 -7.43 14.49
CA THR A 126 0.69 -7.24 15.94
C THR A 126 0.67 -8.58 16.70
N LYS A 127 -0.22 -9.51 16.31
CA LYS A 127 -0.25 -10.86 16.91
C LYS A 127 1.04 -11.63 16.61
N ALA A 128 1.51 -11.58 15.37
CA ALA A 128 2.72 -12.26 14.96
C ALA A 128 3.98 -11.69 15.63
N VAL A 129 4.09 -10.37 15.80
CA VAL A 129 5.20 -9.76 16.55
C VAL A 129 5.23 -10.28 17.98
N LYS A 130 4.09 -10.35 18.67
CA LYS A 130 4.02 -10.91 20.04
C LYS A 130 4.42 -12.39 20.08
N GLU A 131 4.09 -13.16 19.06
CA GLU A 131 4.52 -14.55 18.96
C GLU A 131 6.02 -14.66 18.72
N LEU A 132 6.58 -13.83 17.85
CA LEU A 132 8.02 -13.74 17.61
C LEU A 132 8.80 -13.45 18.90
N GLU A 133 8.31 -12.52 19.72
CA GLU A 133 8.90 -12.21 21.04
C GLU A 133 8.89 -13.41 21.99
N ARG A 134 7.84 -14.27 21.95
CA ARG A 134 7.76 -15.48 22.79
C ARG A 134 8.78 -16.54 22.42
N ILE A 135 9.15 -16.63 21.14
CA ILE A 135 10.19 -17.55 20.66
C ILE A 135 11.57 -16.86 20.56
N GLY A 136 11.71 -15.68 21.16
CA GLY A 136 12.86 -14.79 21.04
C GLY A 136 14.20 -15.45 21.38
N ASP A 137 14.26 -16.30 22.40
CA ASP A 137 15.50 -16.97 22.82
C ASP A 137 16.08 -17.88 21.71
N ARG A 138 15.22 -18.48 20.88
CA ARG A 138 15.63 -19.32 19.75
C ARG A 138 16.09 -18.50 18.54
N ILE A 139 15.59 -17.26 18.43
CA ILE A 139 15.86 -16.35 17.31
C ILE A 139 17.07 -15.45 17.60
N LEU A 140 17.37 -15.17 18.87
CA LEU A 140 18.42 -14.24 19.27
C LEU A 140 19.75 -14.40 18.51
N PRO A 141 20.26 -15.62 18.23
CA PRO A 141 21.48 -15.82 17.44
C PRO A 141 21.37 -15.39 15.96
N TYR A 142 20.19 -15.07 15.47
CA TYR A 142 19.87 -14.75 14.07
C TYR A 142 19.35 -13.33 13.91
N VAL A 143 19.41 -12.49 14.96
CA VAL A 143 19.09 -11.06 14.88
C VAL A 143 20.26 -10.32 14.20
N PRO A 144 20.03 -9.58 13.10
CA PRO A 144 21.04 -8.72 12.46
C PRO A 144 21.49 -7.58 13.38
N GLU A 145 22.67 -7.00 13.13
CA GLU A 145 23.16 -5.82 13.87
C GLU A 145 22.19 -4.63 13.73
N ASP A 146 21.66 -4.44 12.53
CA ASP A 146 20.68 -3.42 12.17
C ASP A 146 19.27 -3.71 12.71
N GLY A 147 19.07 -4.85 13.38
CA GLY A 147 17.78 -5.32 13.88
C GLY A 147 16.91 -6.02 12.84
N MET A 148 15.91 -6.74 13.34
CA MET A 148 14.90 -7.42 12.53
C MET A 148 13.71 -6.51 12.27
N ASP A 149 13.13 -6.66 11.10
CA ASP A 149 11.94 -5.99 10.61
C ASP A 149 10.96 -7.07 10.15
N PHE A 150 9.70 -6.89 10.51
CA PHE A 150 8.63 -7.81 10.19
C PHE A 150 7.50 -6.99 9.58
N VAL A 151 7.21 -7.24 8.31
CA VAL A 151 6.28 -6.42 7.54
C VAL A 151 5.08 -7.21 7.04
N TYR A 152 3.98 -6.49 6.84
CA TYR A 152 2.79 -7.02 6.18
C TYR A 152 2.12 -5.94 5.33
N SER A 153 1.95 -6.23 4.05
CA SER A 153 1.42 -5.31 3.04
C SER A 153 -0.10 -5.42 2.93
N LEU A 154 -0.76 -4.31 2.55
CA LEU A 154 -2.12 -4.37 2.02
C LEU A 154 -2.21 -5.33 0.82
N PRO A 155 -3.40 -5.82 0.44
CA PRO A 155 -3.60 -6.56 -0.80
C PRO A 155 -3.02 -5.84 -2.02
N ARG A 156 -2.51 -6.59 -3.01
CA ARG A 156 -1.81 -6.02 -4.18
C ARG A 156 -2.60 -4.97 -4.95
N ILE A 157 -3.93 -5.06 -4.93
CA ILE A 157 -4.83 -4.09 -5.57
C ILE A 157 -4.78 -2.70 -4.89
N TYR A 158 -4.38 -2.65 -3.60
CA TYR A 158 -4.30 -1.44 -2.79
C TYR A 158 -2.87 -0.99 -2.48
N ALA A 159 -1.92 -1.93 -2.43
CA ALA A 159 -0.52 -1.65 -2.14
C ALA A 159 0.23 -1.09 -3.36
N ARG A 160 0.79 0.12 -3.23
CA ARG A 160 1.52 0.83 -4.29
C ARG A 160 2.90 1.30 -3.84
N GLU A 161 3.02 1.68 -2.58
CA GLU A 161 4.26 2.22 -2.02
C GLU A 161 4.45 1.77 -0.58
N THR A 162 5.60 2.11 0.02
CA THR A 162 5.95 1.64 1.36
C THR A 162 4.95 2.07 2.43
N LYS A 163 4.21 3.17 2.21
CA LYS A 163 3.13 3.62 3.11
C LYS A 163 1.93 2.67 3.19
N ASP A 164 1.82 1.74 2.25
CA ASP A 164 0.77 0.71 2.22
C ASP A 164 1.23 -0.59 2.89
N VAL A 165 2.44 -0.60 3.46
CA VAL A 165 3.03 -1.73 4.17
C VAL A 165 3.18 -1.38 5.65
N ALA A 166 2.65 -2.24 6.52
CA ALA A 166 2.86 -2.14 7.96
C ALA A 166 4.18 -2.80 8.35
N GLY A 167 4.86 -2.24 9.36
CA GLY A 167 6.09 -2.77 9.93
C GLY A 167 6.21 -2.41 11.41
N VAL A 168 7.27 -2.89 12.06
CA VAL A 168 7.54 -2.58 13.48
C VAL A 168 8.35 -1.30 13.58
N LYS A 169 7.80 -0.27 14.24
CA LYS A 169 8.50 0.99 14.44
C LYS A 169 9.73 0.80 15.31
N GLY A 170 10.88 1.25 14.81
CA GLY A 170 12.16 1.10 15.52
C GLY A 170 12.75 -0.31 15.44
N ARG A 171 12.15 -1.24 14.67
CA ARG A 171 12.59 -2.63 14.49
C ARG A 171 12.52 -3.46 15.77
N ILE A 172 12.99 -4.69 15.69
CA ILE A 172 13.12 -5.65 16.76
C ILE A 172 14.62 -5.85 16.98
N ALA A 173 15.14 -5.35 18.10
CA ALA A 173 16.58 -5.25 18.34
C ALA A 173 16.92 -5.32 19.84
N GLY A 174 18.19 -5.60 20.14
CA GLY A 174 18.75 -5.64 21.49
C GLY A 174 19.16 -7.05 21.95
N ASN A 175 19.48 -7.17 23.25
CA ASN A 175 19.91 -8.44 23.87
C ASN A 175 18.75 -9.44 24.07
N THR A 176 17.52 -9.02 23.73
CA THR A 176 16.30 -9.83 23.72
C THR A 176 15.51 -9.47 22.47
N VAL A 177 14.81 -10.41 21.87
CA VAL A 177 13.92 -10.15 20.73
C VAL A 177 12.67 -9.43 21.25
N LYS A 178 12.70 -8.10 21.24
CA LYS A 178 11.58 -7.22 21.61
C LYS A 178 11.38 -6.14 20.57
N ALA A 179 10.13 -5.84 20.27
CA ALA A 179 9.77 -4.71 19.42
C ALA A 179 10.10 -3.39 20.13
N VAL A 180 10.81 -2.49 19.45
CA VAL A 180 11.13 -1.16 19.99
C VAL A 180 9.89 -0.26 20.05
N GLY A 181 8.93 -0.49 19.15
CA GLY A 181 7.68 0.27 19.05
C GLY A 181 6.52 -0.56 18.50
N GLY A 182 5.36 0.08 18.33
CA GLY A 182 4.17 -0.57 17.80
C GLY A 182 4.22 -0.84 16.29
N VAL A 183 3.22 -1.57 15.80
CA VAL A 183 2.99 -1.75 14.36
C VAL A 183 2.41 -0.47 13.78
N GLU A 184 3.05 0.07 12.73
CA GLU A 184 2.63 1.28 12.02
C GLU A 184 2.82 1.09 10.51
N PHE A 185 2.01 1.78 9.70
CA PHE A 185 2.17 1.80 8.24
C PHE A 185 3.28 2.76 7.81
N GLY A 186 4.09 2.38 6.83
CA GLY A 186 5.12 3.24 6.25
C GLY A 186 6.41 3.38 7.07
N VAL A 187 6.59 2.59 8.14
CA VAL A 187 7.79 2.66 8.98
C VAL A 187 8.95 1.79 8.48
N SER A 188 8.66 0.77 7.67
CA SER A 188 9.67 -0.04 6.98
C SER A 188 9.95 0.51 5.59
N SER A 189 11.22 0.55 5.21
CA SER A 189 11.67 1.07 3.91
C SER A 189 12.20 -0.05 3.02
N HIS A 190 13.19 -0.81 3.47
CA HIS A 190 13.84 -1.85 2.65
C HIS A 190 12.96 -3.08 2.50
N LEU A 191 12.53 -3.69 3.62
CA LEU A 191 11.73 -4.91 3.57
C LEU A 191 10.35 -4.67 2.93
N ALA A 192 9.78 -3.47 3.15
CA ALA A 192 8.58 -3.03 2.45
C ALA A 192 8.74 -2.98 0.92
N ARG A 193 9.87 -2.49 0.40
CA ARG A 193 10.14 -2.53 -1.06
C ARG A 193 10.32 -3.96 -1.56
N SER A 194 10.98 -4.83 -0.79
CA SER A 194 11.15 -6.24 -1.14
C SER A 194 9.80 -6.94 -1.30
N VAL A 195 8.89 -6.79 -0.32
CA VAL A 195 7.57 -7.43 -0.38
C VAL A 195 6.71 -6.84 -1.49
N LEU A 196 6.71 -5.53 -1.69
CA LEU A 196 5.95 -4.90 -2.79
C LEU A 196 6.41 -5.42 -4.15
N LYS A 197 7.73 -5.57 -4.34
CA LYS A 197 8.26 -6.13 -5.58
C LYS A 197 7.90 -7.59 -5.76
N PHE A 198 8.01 -8.38 -4.69
CA PHE A 198 7.62 -9.79 -4.71
C PHE A 198 6.15 -9.97 -5.12
N MET A 199 5.27 -9.09 -4.62
CA MET A 199 3.83 -9.07 -4.95
C MET A 199 3.51 -8.72 -6.42
N GLU A 200 4.46 -8.20 -7.20
CA GLU A 200 4.26 -8.02 -8.65
C GLU A 200 4.20 -9.36 -9.39
N PHE A 201 4.90 -10.36 -8.87
CA PHE A 201 4.97 -11.71 -9.43
C PHE A 201 4.04 -12.68 -8.70
N TYR A 202 3.96 -12.58 -7.37
CA TYR A 202 3.13 -13.42 -6.51
C TYR A 202 2.26 -12.55 -5.58
N PRO A 203 1.12 -12.01 -6.08
CA PRO A 203 0.27 -11.05 -5.36
C PRO A 203 -0.23 -11.50 -3.98
N GLU A 204 -0.27 -12.81 -3.73
CA GLU A 204 -0.65 -13.44 -2.47
C GLU A 204 0.42 -13.32 -1.39
N ILE A 205 1.70 -13.18 -1.76
CA ILE A 205 2.83 -13.12 -0.83
C ILE A 205 3.00 -11.69 -0.33
N ARG A 206 2.44 -11.40 0.85
CA ARG A 206 2.31 -10.03 1.36
C ARG A 206 3.09 -9.77 2.64
N SER A 207 3.73 -10.77 3.22
CA SER A 207 4.51 -10.62 4.46
C SER A 207 5.95 -11.06 4.25
N ALA A 208 6.85 -10.43 4.99
CA ALA A 208 8.25 -10.82 5.03
C ALA A 208 8.89 -10.52 6.39
N LEU A 209 9.89 -11.31 6.75
CA LEU A 209 10.76 -11.10 7.91
C LEU A 209 12.21 -11.21 7.47
N ASN A 210 13.08 -10.31 7.91
CA ASN A 210 14.51 -10.44 7.71
C ASN A 210 15.21 -11.04 8.94
N LEU A 211 16.23 -11.85 8.68
CA LEU A 211 17.13 -12.42 9.67
C LEU A 211 18.57 -12.28 9.19
N ARG A 212 19.51 -12.40 10.13
CA ARG A 212 20.91 -12.56 9.80
C ARG A 212 21.07 -13.88 9.06
N TYR A 213 21.86 -13.86 7.99
CA TYR A 213 22.19 -15.06 7.25
C TYR A 213 22.83 -16.12 8.16
N SER A 214 22.42 -17.37 7.98
CA SER A 214 23.03 -18.51 8.64
C SER A 214 23.04 -19.71 7.71
N GLU A 215 24.24 -20.19 7.38
CA GLU A 215 24.42 -21.40 6.58
C GLU A 215 23.63 -22.59 7.14
N LYS A 216 23.64 -22.75 8.48
CA LYS A 216 22.84 -23.76 9.18
C LYS A 216 21.34 -23.66 8.87
N LEU A 217 20.77 -22.46 8.87
CA LEU A 217 19.34 -22.27 8.57
C LEU A 217 19.04 -22.52 7.08
N ILE A 218 19.96 -22.18 6.18
CA ILE A 218 19.81 -22.44 4.75
C ILE A 218 19.87 -23.92 4.43
N GLU A 219 20.84 -24.66 4.97
CA GLU A 219 20.89 -26.11 4.82
C GLU A 219 19.61 -26.77 5.35
N ARG A 220 19.07 -26.27 6.46
CA ARG A 220 17.80 -26.75 7.00
C ARG A 220 16.64 -26.45 6.07
N ALA A 221 16.55 -25.23 5.55
CA ALA A 221 15.53 -24.81 4.58
C ALA A 221 15.50 -25.75 3.37
N GLN A 222 16.67 -26.04 2.79
CA GLN A 222 16.79 -26.95 1.65
C GLN A 222 16.37 -28.39 2.02
N LYS A 223 16.77 -28.89 3.20
CA LYS A 223 16.37 -30.23 3.68
C LYS A 223 14.86 -30.39 3.88
N ILE A 224 14.16 -29.33 4.30
CA ILE A 224 12.70 -29.34 4.49
C ILE A 224 11.93 -28.95 3.23
N GLY A 225 12.61 -28.75 2.10
CA GLY A 225 12.02 -28.50 0.80
C GLY A 225 11.65 -27.04 0.52
N PHE A 226 12.12 -26.08 1.31
CA PHE A 226 11.94 -24.66 1.01
C PHE A 226 12.82 -24.24 -0.16
N LYS A 227 12.27 -23.42 -1.04
CA LYS A 227 13.01 -22.86 -2.17
C LYS A 227 13.83 -21.67 -1.70
N VAL A 228 15.16 -21.79 -1.79
CA VAL A 228 16.10 -20.73 -1.44
C VAL A 228 16.71 -20.15 -2.70
N SER A 229 16.64 -18.83 -2.85
CA SER A 229 17.30 -18.10 -3.92
C SER A 229 18.38 -17.17 -3.38
N PHE A 230 19.39 -16.91 -4.19
CA PHE A 230 20.50 -16.03 -3.87
C PHE A 230 20.66 -15.01 -4.98
N TYR A 231 21.00 -13.78 -4.62
CA TYR A 231 21.48 -12.80 -5.58
C TYR A 231 22.68 -12.05 -4.99
N ASP A 232 23.57 -11.62 -5.88
CA ASP A 232 24.77 -10.85 -5.53
C ASP A 232 24.59 -9.40 -5.97
N ARG A 233 24.60 -8.46 -5.01
CA ARG A 233 24.52 -7.03 -5.29
C ARG A 233 25.72 -6.49 -6.08
N ARG A 234 26.83 -7.22 -6.14
CA ARG A 234 27.97 -6.85 -7.01
C ARG A 234 27.62 -6.95 -8.49
N GLU A 235 26.62 -7.76 -8.83
CA GLU A 235 26.09 -7.90 -10.19
C GLU A 235 25.02 -6.85 -10.52
N GLU A 236 24.69 -5.95 -9.58
CA GLU A 236 23.71 -4.87 -9.78
C GLU A 236 24.22 -3.87 -10.85
N PRO A 237 23.41 -3.60 -11.90
CA PRO A 237 23.73 -2.59 -12.91
C PRO A 237 23.90 -1.20 -12.30
N GLU A 238 24.89 -0.42 -12.77
CA GLU A 238 25.14 0.94 -12.29
C GLU A 238 23.92 1.87 -12.45
N GLU A 239 23.06 1.61 -13.44
CA GLU A 239 21.80 2.33 -13.66
C GLU A 239 20.78 2.12 -12.52
N ALA A 240 20.76 0.94 -11.90
CA ALA A 240 19.92 0.63 -10.74
C ALA A 240 20.50 1.24 -9.46
N LYS A 241 21.84 1.21 -9.28
CA LYS A 241 22.53 1.86 -8.17
C LYS A 241 22.33 3.38 -8.14
N ALA A 242 22.29 4.01 -9.32
CA ALA A 242 22.13 5.46 -9.45
C ALA A 242 20.71 5.96 -9.11
N LYS A 243 19.71 5.07 -9.07
CA LYS A 243 18.31 5.43 -8.84
C LYS A 243 17.89 5.08 -7.41
N GLU A 244 17.66 6.11 -6.60
CA GLU A 244 17.27 5.94 -5.19
C GLU A 244 16.04 5.03 -5.05
N GLY A 245 16.19 3.92 -4.32
CA GLY A 245 15.15 2.92 -4.10
C GLY A 245 14.98 1.85 -5.18
N ALA A 246 15.83 1.82 -6.23
CA ALA A 246 15.75 0.82 -7.31
C ALA A 246 16.52 -0.49 -7.04
N THR A 247 17.48 -0.49 -6.11
CA THR A 247 18.27 -1.68 -5.74
C THR A 247 17.39 -2.83 -5.24
N THR A 248 16.47 -2.56 -4.31
CA THR A 248 15.61 -3.62 -3.73
C THR A 248 14.62 -4.24 -4.74
N PRO A 249 14.04 -3.48 -5.67
CA PRO A 249 13.31 -4.07 -6.80
C PRO A 249 14.15 -5.00 -7.68
N TRP A 250 15.37 -4.61 -8.06
CA TRP A 250 16.27 -5.43 -8.89
C TRP A 250 16.69 -6.72 -8.19
N ASP A 251 17.06 -6.60 -6.91
CA ASP A 251 17.40 -7.69 -6.00
C ASP A 251 16.39 -8.85 -6.07
N ILE A 252 15.09 -8.51 -6.03
CA ILE A 252 14.01 -9.49 -6.10
C ILE A 252 13.90 -10.06 -7.52
N GLU A 253 13.87 -9.25 -8.57
CA GLU A 253 13.75 -9.75 -9.95
C GLU A 253 14.82 -10.79 -10.31
N THR A 254 16.07 -10.56 -9.90
CA THR A 254 17.19 -11.47 -10.14
C THR A 254 17.05 -12.79 -9.40
N ALA A 255 16.44 -12.77 -8.20
CA ALA A 255 16.25 -13.94 -7.35
C ALA A 255 15.03 -14.79 -7.72
N MET A 256 14.17 -14.35 -8.64
CA MET A 256 12.79 -14.80 -8.78
C MET A 256 12.55 -15.97 -9.74
N GLY A 257 13.46 -16.95 -9.78
CA GLY A 257 13.32 -18.19 -10.56
C GLY A 257 12.02 -18.98 -10.29
N GLU A 258 12.07 -20.05 -9.49
CA GLU A 258 10.84 -20.71 -9.02
C GLU A 258 10.45 -20.15 -7.64
N LYS A 259 9.34 -19.40 -7.53
CA LYS A 259 8.71 -18.85 -6.31
C LYS A 259 9.49 -19.15 -5.00
N PRO A 260 10.53 -18.37 -4.66
CA PRO A 260 11.36 -18.67 -3.50
C PRO A 260 10.63 -18.39 -2.18
N ASP A 261 10.78 -19.28 -1.21
CA ASP A 261 10.34 -19.05 0.17
C ASP A 261 11.31 -18.12 0.91
N ILE A 262 12.60 -18.22 0.56
CA ILE A 262 13.68 -17.48 1.19
C ILE A 262 14.56 -16.87 0.10
N ILE A 263 14.85 -15.57 0.24
CA ILE A 263 15.85 -14.89 -0.59
C ILE A 263 17.01 -14.45 0.30
N CYS A 264 18.23 -14.86 -0.07
CA CYS A 264 19.45 -14.48 0.62
C CYS A 264 20.26 -13.48 -0.20
N HIS A 265 20.90 -12.54 0.48
CA HIS A 265 21.77 -11.58 -0.18
C HIS A 265 22.85 -11.03 0.74
N HIS A 266 23.96 -10.61 0.14
CA HIS A 266 25.01 -9.87 0.85
C HIS A 266 24.66 -8.38 0.86
N ARG A 267 24.58 -7.74 2.04
CA ARG A 267 24.70 -6.27 2.14
C ARG A 267 26.15 -5.91 2.39
N GLU A 268 26.51 -4.65 2.12
CA GLU A 268 27.88 -4.10 2.28
C GLU A 268 28.55 -4.39 3.64
N LYS A 269 27.78 -4.73 4.69
CA LYS A 269 28.27 -5.04 6.03
C LYS A 269 27.88 -6.43 6.56
N GLU A 270 26.69 -6.94 6.23
CA GLU A 270 26.17 -8.20 6.79
C GLU A 270 25.27 -8.94 5.77
N ALA A 271 25.41 -10.26 5.68
CA ALA A 271 24.54 -11.08 4.84
C ALA A 271 23.17 -11.29 5.52
N MET A 272 22.11 -11.21 4.73
CA MET A 272 20.73 -11.28 5.19
C MET A 272 19.97 -12.42 4.50
N MET A 273 19.02 -12.99 5.22
CA MET A 273 18.00 -13.87 4.64
C MET A 273 16.61 -13.26 4.87
N LEU A 274 15.79 -13.27 3.83
CA LEU A 274 14.43 -12.75 3.82
C LEU A 274 13.47 -13.93 3.70
N ILE A 275 12.62 -14.15 4.69
CA ILE A 275 11.59 -15.18 4.66
C ILE A 275 10.28 -14.52 4.19
N PHE A 276 9.70 -15.01 3.10
CA PHE A 276 8.45 -14.51 2.55
C PHE A 276 7.28 -15.44 2.84
N GLY A 277 6.08 -14.88 2.99
CA GLY A 277 4.86 -15.64 3.23
C GLY A 277 3.60 -14.87 2.86
N GLU A 278 2.48 -15.61 2.78
CA GLU A 278 1.17 -15.02 2.46
C GLU A 278 0.66 -14.10 3.59
N SER A 279 1.02 -14.43 4.82
CA SER A 279 0.68 -13.68 6.04
C SER A 279 1.82 -13.74 7.06
N PRO A 280 1.80 -12.90 8.10
CA PRO A 280 2.73 -12.97 9.21
C PRO A 280 2.76 -14.35 9.88
N GLU A 281 1.61 -15.00 10.01
CA GLU A 281 1.51 -16.36 10.57
C GLU A 281 2.22 -17.40 9.70
N ASP A 282 2.13 -17.28 8.36
CA ASP A 282 2.87 -18.14 7.44
C ASP A 282 4.39 -17.94 7.56
N VAL A 283 4.83 -16.68 7.67
CA VAL A 283 6.26 -16.35 7.89
C VAL A 283 6.76 -16.95 9.20
N LEU A 284 6.00 -16.85 10.29
CA LEU A 284 6.36 -17.44 11.58
C LEU A 284 6.38 -18.96 11.55
N ARG A 285 5.42 -19.59 10.85
CA ARG A 285 5.41 -21.04 10.64
C ARG A 285 6.67 -21.49 9.91
N LYS A 286 7.07 -20.79 8.84
CA LYS A 286 8.31 -21.07 8.12
C LYS A 286 9.53 -20.90 9.03
N LEU A 287 9.61 -19.80 9.78
CA LEU A 287 10.68 -19.57 10.74
C LEU A 287 10.77 -20.68 11.80
N ASN A 288 9.65 -21.09 12.39
CA ASN A 288 9.63 -22.16 13.39
C ASN A 288 10.16 -23.49 12.82
N ASN A 289 9.83 -23.82 11.57
CA ASN A 289 10.35 -25.01 10.91
C ASN A 289 11.87 -24.95 10.68
N LEU A 290 12.45 -23.76 10.51
CA LEU A 290 13.90 -23.58 10.38
C LEU A 290 14.63 -23.70 11.72
N LEU A 291 13.97 -23.34 12.82
CA LEU A 291 14.52 -23.36 14.19
C LEU A 291 14.39 -24.72 14.89
N THR A 292 13.82 -25.73 14.23
CA THR A 292 13.54 -27.07 14.79
C THR A 292 14.33 -28.12 14.03
#